data_AF-A0A5C8K4S7-F1
#
_entry.id   AF-A0A5C8K4S7-F1
#
_cell.length_a   1.000
_cell.length_b   1.000
_cell.length_c   1.000
_cell.angle_alpha   90.00
_cell.angle_beta   90.00
_cell.angle_gamma   90.00
#
_symmetry.space_group_name_H-M   'P 1'
#
loop_
_entity.id
_entity.type
_entity.pdbx_description
1 polymer ?
#
loop_
_entity_poly.entity_id
_entity_poly.type
_entity_poly.pdbx_seq_one_letter_code
_entity_poly.pdbx_strand_id
1 'polypeptide(L)'
;MLAGQWPRAEVVYRSEQPSTVTYEDDSAHHLGLIRRDTLFGDATHLLVVGRDPGFGYGHWVNVHTSVIDAGKEIAETAWTPEGVRVRFMSGHELFVPARYFLHGR
;
A
#
# COMPACT_ATOMS: atom_id res chain seq x y z
N MET A 1 13.65 -17.00 29.22
CA MET A 1 13.69 -15.73 28.48
C MET A 1 12.74 -15.87 27.31
N LEU A 2 11.57 -15.24 27.36
CA LEU A 2 10.59 -15.27 26.28
C LEU A 2 10.30 -13.82 25.90
N ALA A 3 10.66 -13.44 24.67
CA ALA A 3 10.14 -12.25 24.02
C ALA A 3 10.04 -12.56 22.53
N GLY A 4 8.88 -13.11 22.14
CA GLY A 4 8.55 -13.43 20.76
C GLY A 4 8.44 -12.17 19.94
N GLN A 5 9.35 -11.97 18.99
CA GLN A 5 9.26 -10.92 17.99
C GLN A 5 8.65 -11.54 16.72
N TRP A 6 7.35 -11.84 16.79
CA TRP A 6 6.58 -12.59 15.78
C TRP A 6 5.25 -11.84 15.52
N PRO A 7 4.77 -11.66 14.27
CA PRO A 7 5.48 -11.53 12.99
C PRO A 7 5.94 -10.08 12.71
N ARG A 8 6.97 -9.91 11.87
CA ARG A 8 7.45 -8.58 11.44
C ARG A 8 6.56 -8.08 10.29
N ALA A 9 5.87 -6.97 10.53
CA ALA A 9 5.26 -6.17 9.48
C ALA A 9 6.22 -5.03 9.14
N GLU A 10 6.58 -4.92 7.87
CA GLU A 10 7.51 -3.90 7.37
C GLU A 10 6.82 -3.12 6.25
N VAL A 11 6.89 -1.79 6.33
CA VAL A 11 6.50 -0.94 5.20
C VAL A 11 7.67 -0.95 4.21
N VAL A 12 7.50 -1.64 3.09
CA VAL A 12 8.54 -1.79 2.06
C VAL A 12 8.45 -0.70 0.98
N TYR A 13 7.32 -0.02 0.87
CA TYR A 13 7.15 1.12 -0.02
C TYR A 13 6.17 2.15 0.55
N ARG A 14 6.43 3.42 0.29
CA ARG A 14 5.55 4.55 0.61
C ARG A 14 5.44 5.49 -0.58
N SER A 15 4.23 5.99 -0.82
CA SER A 15 3.95 7.12 -1.68
C SER A 15 2.93 8.04 -1.02
N GLU A 16 3.07 9.34 -1.25
CA GLU A 16 2.18 10.35 -0.69
C GLU A 16 1.44 11.06 -1.83
N GLN A 17 0.18 11.40 -1.58
CA GLN A 17 -0.60 12.21 -2.51
C GLN A 17 0.12 13.54 -2.77
N PRO A 18 0.41 13.90 -4.03
CA PRO A 18 1.02 15.17 -4.36
C PRO A 18 0.02 16.31 -4.16
N SER A 19 0.52 17.51 -3.87
CA SER A 19 -0.32 18.72 -3.68
C SER A 19 -1.11 19.13 -4.93
N THR A 20 -0.76 18.60 -6.10
CA THR A 20 -1.48 18.83 -7.36
C THR A 20 -2.76 18.00 -7.50
N VAL A 21 -2.96 17.00 -6.64
CA VAL A 21 -4.18 16.18 -6.58
C VAL A 21 -4.94 16.56 -5.32
N THR A 22 -6.23 16.85 -5.46
CA THR A 22 -7.13 17.13 -4.35
C THR A 22 -8.32 16.20 -4.47
N TYR A 23 -8.66 15.52 -3.37
CA TYR A 23 -9.83 14.67 -3.27
C TYR A 23 -10.99 15.41 -2.59
N GLU A 24 -12.22 14.94 -2.76
CA GLU A 24 -13.42 15.65 -2.27
C GLU A 24 -13.48 15.81 -0.75
N ASP A 25 -12.71 15.01 -0.02
CA ASP A 25 -12.71 15.01 1.44
C ASP A 25 -11.60 15.91 2.04
N ASP A 26 -10.95 16.72 1.20
CA ASP A 26 -9.90 17.70 1.51
C ASP A 26 -8.77 17.15 2.40
N SER A 27 -8.58 15.83 2.39
CA SER A 27 -7.62 15.15 3.23
C SER A 27 -6.42 14.65 2.42
N ALA A 28 -5.23 14.69 3.02
CA ALA A 28 -4.04 14.06 2.43
C ALA A 28 -4.15 12.53 2.57
N HIS A 29 -3.77 11.82 1.50
CA HIS A 29 -3.74 10.37 1.46
C HIS A 29 -2.33 9.82 1.26
N HIS A 30 -2.14 8.63 1.80
CA HIS A 30 -0.89 7.90 1.77
C HIS A 30 -1.16 6.51 1.19
N LEU A 31 -0.19 6.03 0.42
CA LEU A 31 -0.15 4.66 -0.08
C LEU A 31 1.06 3.96 0.54
N GLY A 32 0.84 2.77 1.07
CA GLY A 32 1.87 1.93 1.66
C GLY A 32 1.78 0.51 1.12
N LEU A 33 2.93 -0.11 0.84
CA LEU A 33 3.02 -1.54 0.66
C LEU A 33 3.65 -2.15 1.92
N ILE A 34 2.92 -3.05 2.57
CA ILE A 34 3.34 -3.70 3.80
C ILE A 34 3.66 -5.16 3.48
N ARG A 35 4.90 -5.57 3.76
CA ARG A 35 5.30 -6.98 3.78
C ARG A 35 5.04 -7.53 5.19
N ARG A 36 4.34 -8.65 5.28
CA ARG A 36 4.16 -9.40 6.53
C ARG A 36 4.72 -10.80 6.36
N ASP A 37 5.79 -11.09 7.09
CA ASP A 37 6.37 -12.42 7.10
C ASP A 37 5.49 -13.37 7.93
N THR A 38 5.16 -14.54 7.41
CA THR A 38 4.37 -15.55 8.12
C THR A 38 5.27 -16.61 8.75
N LEU A 39 4.69 -17.42 9.64
CA LEU A 39 5.40 -18.43 10.42
C LEU A 39 5.98 -19.56 9.56
N PHE A 40 5.43 -19.76 8.36
CA PHE A 40 5.80 -20.81 7.43
C PHE A 40 6.81 -20.33 6.37
N GLY A 41 7.34 -19.11 6.50
CA GLY A 41 8.33 -18.53 5.58
C GLY A 41 7.73 -17.81 4.37
N ASP A 42 6.42 -17.92 4.15
CA ASP A 42 5.73 -17.16 3.11
C ASP A 42 5.53 -15.71 3.56
N ALA A 43 5.74 -14.75 2.65
CA ALA A 43 5.43 -13.35 2.90
C ALA A 43 4.10 -12.96 2.22
N THR A 44 3.28 -12.20 2.92
CA THR A 44 2.09 -11.56 2.33
C THR A 44 2.34 -10.08 2.10
N HIS A 45 1.80 -9.55 1.01
CA HIS A 45 1.92 -8.14 0.65
C HIS A 45 0.56 -7.47 0.68
N LEU A 46 0.44 -6.42 1.48
CA LEU A 46 -0.79 -5.65 1.64
C LEU A 46 -0.54 -4.23 1.14
N LEU A 47 -1.28 -3.84 0.11
CA LEU A 47 -1.34 -2.44 -0.29
C LEU A 47 -2.41 -1.75 0.56
N VAL A 48 -2.05 -0.63 1.17
CA VAL A 48 -2.96 0.19 1.98
C VAL A 48 -2.99 1.59 1.39
N VAL A 49 -4.19 2.12 1.16
CA VAL A 49 -4.40 3.51 0.73
C VAL A 49 -5.37 4.18 1.69
N GLY A 50 -5.00 5.30 2.29
CA GLY A 50 -5.86 5.97 3.26
C GLY A 50 -5.23 7.22 3.84
N ARG A 51 -5.93 7.84 4.80
CA ARG A 51 -5.49 9.08 5.46
C ARG A 51 -4.44 8.86 6.55
N ASP A 52 -4.36 7.65 7.08
CA ASP A 52 -3.41 7.34 8.16
C ASP A 52 -2.00 7.13 7.58
N PRO A 53 -1.02 8.01 7.86
CA PRO A 53 0.36 7.81 7.43
C PRO A 53 1.01 6.59 8.10
N GLY A 54 0.41 6.03 9.16
CA GLY A 54 0.87 4.79 9.79
C GLY A 54 0.36 3.50 9.12
N PHE A 55 -0.56 3.61 8.15
CA PHE A 55 -1.20 2.48 7.47
C PHE A 55 -1.92 1.49 8.40
N GLY A 56 -2.27 1.90 9.62
CA GLY A 56 -3.11 1.14 10.54
C GLY A 56 -4.58 1.15 10.12
N TYR A 57 -4.96 2.12 9.29
CA TYR A 57 -6.30 2.30 8.77
C TYR A 57 -6.29 2.76 7.30
N GLY A 58 -7.26 2.31 6.51
CA GLY A 58 -7.33 2.61 5.09
C GLY A 58 -7.92 1.44 4.28
N HIS A 59 -8.06 1.66 2.98
CA HIS A 59 -8.48 0.64 2.04
C HIS A 59 -7.36 -0.35 1.79
N TRP A 60 -7.63 -1.64 2.05
CA TRP A 60 -6.65 -2.70 1.95
C TRP A 60 -6.86 -3.56 0.71
N VAL A 61 -5.79 -3.82 -0.03
CA VAL A 61 -5.77 -4.73 -1.17
C VAL A 61 -4.67 -5.77 -0.95
N ASN A 62 -5.06 -7.05 -0.93
CA ASN A 62 -4.09 -8.14 -0.91
C ASN A 62 -3.41 -8.24 -2.28
N VAL A 63 -2.08 -8.12 -2.29
CA VAL A 63 -1.27 -8.26 -3.49
C VAL A 63 -0.65 -9.64 -3.49
N HIS A 64 -0.93 -10.40 -4.55
CA HIS A 64 -0.40 -11.75 -4.68
C HIS A 64 1.12 -11.73 -4.89
N THR A 65 1.84 -12.69 -4.33
CA THR A 65 3.31 -12.74 -4.42
C THR A 65 3.82 -12.86 -5.86
N SER A 66 3.02 -13.38 -6.78
CA SER A 66 3.38 -13.50 -8.20
C SER A 66 3.57 -12.16 -8.93
N VAL A 67 3.07 -11.04 -8.39
CA VAL A 67 3.29 -9.71 -8.98
C VAL A 67 4.37 -8.90 -8.26
N ILE A 68 4.90 -9.45 -7.15
CA ILE A 68 5.89 -8.81 -6.29
C ILE A 68 7.29 -9.31 -6.64
N ASP A 69 8.19 -8.39 -6.93
CA ASP A 69 9.62 -8.66 -7.01
C ASP A 69 10.28 -8.29 -5.66
N ALA A 70 10.81 -9.30 -4.96
CA ALA A 70 11.37 -9.10 -3.62
C ALA A 70 12.51 -8.06 -3.62
N GLY A 71 12.36 -7.01 -2.80
CA GLY A 71 13.34 -5.94 -2.62
C GLY A 71 13.26 -4.80 -3.65
N LYS A 72 12.40 -4.91 -4.66
CA LYS A 72 12.04 -3.84 -5.61
C LYS A 72 10.60 -4.04 -6.08
N GLU A 73 9.65 -3.73 -5.23
CA GLU A 73 8.27 -4.14 -5.45
C GLU A 73 7.52 -3.22 -6.42
N ILE A 74 7.71 -1.90 -6.31
CA ILE A 74 6.97 -0.88 -7.06
C ILE A 74 7.90 -0.10 -7.97
N ALA A 75 7.55 -0.05 -9.25
CA ALA A 75 8.23 0.75 -10.27
C ALA A 75 7.76 2.21 -10.27
N GLU A 76 6.46 2.43 -10.10
CA GLU A 76 5.85 3.75 -10.20
C GLU A 76 4.51 3.81 -9.46
N THR A 77 4.21 4.99 -8.91
CA THR A 77 2.90 5.33 -8.35
C THR A 77 2.41 6.64 -8.97
N ALA A 78 1.20 6.62 -9.52
CA ALA A 78 0.57 7.79 -10.12
C ALA A 78 -0.75 8.10 -9.41
N TRP A 79 -0.80 9.26 -8.76
CA TRP A 79 -1.99 9.78 -8.11
C TRP A 79 -2.81 10.60 -9.11
N THR A 80 -4.12 10.40 -9.11
CA THR A 80 -5.10 11.08 -9.96
C THR A 80 -6.35 11.41 -9.15
N PRO A 81 -7.21 12.34 -9.58
CA PRO A 81 -8.50 12.58 -8.94
C PRO A 81 -9.38 11.32 -8.85
N GLU A 82 -9.25 10.38 -9.80
CA GLU A 82 -10.04 9.15 -9.84
C GLU A 82 -9.52 8.06 -8.89
N GLY A 83 -8.28 8.17 -8.41
CA GLY A 83 -7.64 7.16 -7.56
C GLY A 83 -6.12 7.12 -7.71
N VAL A 84 -5.51 5.99 -7.33
CA VAL A 84 -4.06 5.79 -7.43
C VAL A 84 -3.75 4.54 -8.26
N ARG A 85 -2.84 4.69 -9.23
CA ARG A 85 -2.32 3.59 -10.03
C ARG A 85 -0.93 3.23 -9.52
N VAL A 86 -0.70 1.93 -9.34
CA VAL A 86 0.57 1.34 -8.93
C VAL A 86 1.05 0.42 -10.03
N ARG A 87 2.25 0.66 -10.54
CA ARG A 87 2.93 -0.21 -11.49
C ARG A 87 4.02 -0.98 -10.75
N PHE A 88 3.93 -2.31 -10.77
CA PHE A 88 4.92 -3.19 -10.17
C PHE A 88 6.12 -3.36 -11.10
N MET A 89 7.28 -3.74 -10.54
CA MET A 89 8.48 -4.04 -11.35
C MET A 89 8.25 -5.20 -12.32
N SER A 90 7.35 -6.12 -11.97
CA SER A 90 6.90 -7.23 -12.83
C SER A 90 6.12 -6.78 -14.08
N GLY A 91 5.79 -5.49 -14.21
CA GLY A 91 4.99 -4.93 -15.31
C GLY A 91 3.48 -4.99 -15.07
N HIS A 92 3.02 -5.63 -13.99
CA HIS A 92 1.61 -5.60 -13.60
C HIS A 92 1.20 -4.22 -13.11
N GLU A 93 -0.07 -3.90 -13.27
CA GLU A 93 -0.65 -2.65 -12.75
C GLU A 93 -1.85 -2.95 -11.86
N LEU A 94 -1.96 -2.19 -10.78
CA LEU A 94 -3.12 -2.16 -9.91
C LEU A 94 -3.65 -0.73 -9.85
N PHE A 95 -4.95 -0.57 -10.06
CA PHE A 95 -5.63 0.71 -9.86
C PHE A 95 -6.56 0.60 -8.66
N VAL A 96 -6.40 1.53 -7.71
CA VAL A 96 -7.27 1.68 -6.55
C VAL A 96 -8.12 2.94 -6.74
N PRO A 97 -9.43 2.80 -7.05
CA PRO A 97 -10.34 3.93 -7.17
C PRO A 97 -10.47 4.74 -5.88
N ALA A 98 -10.52 6.07 -5.99
CA ALA A 98 -10.63 7.00 -4.87
C ALA A 98 -11.82 6.68 -3.96
N ARG A 99 -12.99 6.39 -4.55
CA ARG A 99 -14.22 6.01 -3.82
C ARG A 99 -14.06 4.90 -2.77
N TYR A 100 -12.97 4.11 -2.81
CA TYR A 100 -12.71 3.06 -1.84
C TYR A 100 -11.93 3.52 -0.61
N PHE A 101 -11.19 4.63 -0.67
CA PHE A 101 -10.37 5.14 0.45
C PHE A 101 -10.77 6.55 0.92
N LEU A 102 -11.58 7.28 0.14
CA LEU A 102 -12.13 8.55 0.57
C LEU A 102 -13.06 8.41 1.78
N HIS A 103 -13.17 9.50 2.54
CA HIS A 103 -14.01 9.59 3.74
C HIS A 103 -13.54 8.72 4.90
N GLY A 104 -12.24 8.38 4.91
CA GLY A 104 -11.65 7.54 5.95
C GLY A 104 -12.13 6.11 5.81
N ARG A 105 -11.83 5.47 4.67
CA ARG A 105 -11.96 4.03 4.49
C ARG A 105 -10.62 3.40 4.27
#